data_AF-A0A7J4R182-F1
#
_entry.id   AF-A0A7J4R182-F1
#
_cell.length_a   1.000
_cell.length_b   1.000
_cell.length_c   1.000
_cell.angle_alpha   90.00
_cell.angle_beta   90.00
_cell.angle_gamma   90.00
#
_symmetry.space_group_name_H-M   'P 1'
#
loop_
_entity.id
_entity.type
_entity.pdbx_description
1 polymer ?
#
loop_
_entity_poly.entity_id
_entity_poly.type
_entity_poly.pdbx_seq_one_letter_code
_entity_poly.pdbx_strand_id
1 'polypeptide(L)'
;MSISLAMCAVDFSSTSMSPEDVAIAERIAELKQELGDSLLILGHHYQRDSIVMHADFLGDSFMLSQKAADSDAKYIVFCGVHFMAESADILTSDEQIVMLPNLRAGCSMADMATLEDVEVAWEEMLESTELMDPIDKENPADLAMEGESYLVPVTYMNSSADLKDFVGRHGGIVCTSSNAEGVLQWAFDRAGPNGAVLFFPDQHLGRNTG
;
A
#
# COMPACT_ATOMS: atom_id res chain seq x y z
N MET A 1 -40.18 21.48 34.05
CA MET A 1 -39.60 20.12 34.05
C MET A 1 -38.55 20.09 32.96
N SER A 2 -37.27 20.01 33.32
CA SER A 2 -36.19 19.83 32.34
C SER A 2 -36.03 18.34 32.10
N ILE A 3 -36.25 17.89 30.86
CA ILE A 3 -36.01 16.51 30.46
C ILE A 3 -34.51 16.40 30.22
N SER A 4 -33.80 15.75 31.13
CA SER A 4 -32.41 15.36 30.91
C SER A 4 -32.40 14.29 29.83
N LEU A 5 -31.88 14.61 28.65
CA LEU A 5 -31.58 13.61 27.64
C LEU A 5 -30.50 12.67 28.20
N ALA A 6 -30.68 11.37 28.00
CA ALA A 6 -29.67 10.39 28.35
C ALA A 6 -28.41 10.68 27.54
N MET A 7 -27.35 11.16 28.21
CA MET A 7 -26.02 11.12 27.64
C MET A 7 -25.63 9.64 27.58
N CYS A 8 -25.51 9.08 26.38
CA CYS A 8 -24.77 7.84 26.21
C CYS A 8 -23.33 8.11 26.63
N ALA A 9 -22.99 7.73 27.86
CA ALA A 9 -21.61 7.69 28.30
C ALA A 9 -20.94 6.55 27.55
N VAL A 10 -20.09 6.87 26.57
CA VAL A 10 -19.20 5.89 25.95
C VAL A 10 -18.07 5.64 26.94
N ASP A 11 -18.07 4.46 27.54
CA ASP A 11 -16.97 4.02 28.39
C ASP A 11 -15.82 3.52 27.51
N PHE A 12 -14.84 4.38 27.28
CA PHE A 12 -13.64 4.06 26.51
C PHE A 12 -12.74 3.01 27.18
N SER A 13 -13.03 2.60 28.43
CA SER A 13 -12.31 1.55 29.14
C SER A 13 -13.00 0.18 29.10
N SER A 14 -14.24 0.13 28.60
CA SER A 14 -15.00 -1.10 28.44
C SER A 14 -14.40 -1.96 27.33
N THR A 15 -13.75 -3.06 27.71
CA THR A 15 -13.21 -4.09 26.79
C THR A 15 -14.19 -5.23 26.55
N SER A 16 -15.41 -5.18 27.10
CA SER A 16 -16.42 -6.24 26.87
C SER A 16 -17.04 -6.11 25.49
N MET A 17 -16.98 -7.19 24.72
CA MET A 17 -17.63 -7.33 23.42
C MET A 17 -19.16 -7.33 23.58
N SER A 18 -19.87 -6.74 22.61
CA SER A 18 -21.33 -6.86 22.58
C SER A 18 -21.75 -8.31 22.28
N PRO A 19 -22.99 -8.73 22.62
CA PRO A 19 -23.47 -10.06 22.25
C PRO A 19 -23.41 -10.34 20.75
N GLU A 20 -23.56 -9.30 19.92
CA GLU A 20 -23.41 -9.39 18.47
C GLU A 20 -21.95 -9.63 18.07
N ASP A 21 -21.01 -8.87 18.63
CA ASP A 21 -19.57 -9.06 18.37
C ASP A 21 -19.10 -10.45 18.80
N VAL A 22 -19.61 -10.97 19.93
CA VAL A 22 -19.31 -12.34 20.39
C VAL A 22 -19.78 -13.36 19.36
N ALA A 23 -21.02 -13.25 18.88
CA ALA A 23 -21.55 -14.16 17.86
C ALA A 23 -20.77 -14.09 16.54
N ILE A 24 -20.34 -12.90 16.13
CA ILE A 24 -19.47 -12.70 14.95
C ILE A 24 -18.11 -13.37 15.17
N ALA A 25 -17.50 -13.18 16.34
CA ALA A 25 -16.20 -13.76 16.68
C ALA A 25 -16.24 -15.29 16.72
N GLU A 26 -17.29 -15.87 17.30
CA GLU A 26 -17.55 -17.32 17.29
C GLU A 26 -17.68 -17.82 15.85
N ARG A 27 -18.45 -17.12 15.01
CA ARG A 27 -18.62 -17.50 13.60
C ARG A 27 -17.33 -17.44 12.80
N ILE A 28 -16.49 -16.42 13.03
CA ILE A 28 -15.17 -16.34 12.41
C ILE A 28 -14.30 -17.52 12.86
N ALA A 29 -14.30 -17.86 14.15
CA ALA A 29 -13.52 -18.98 14.67
C ALA A 29 -13.95 -20.33 14.06
N GLU A 30 -15.24 -20.56 13.88
CA GLU A 30 -15.78 -21.73 13.17
C GLU A 30 -15.27 -21.80 11.73
N LEU A 31 -15.33 -20.69 10.99
CA LEU A 31 -14.88 -20.64 9.59
C LEU A 31 -13.37 -20.82 9.47
N LYS A 32 -12.58 -20.29 10.41
CA LYS A 32 -11.13 -20.54 10.46
C LYS A 32 -10.82 -22.02 10.65
N GLN A 33 -11.59 -22.72 11.48
CA GLN A 33 -11.42 -24.17 11.67
C GLN A 33 -11.85 -24.98 10.43
N GLU A 34 -12.95 -24.58 9.78
CA GLU A 34 -13.44 -25.25 8.56
C GLU A 34 -12.47 -25.09 7.39
N LEU A 35 -11.92 -23.89 7.19
CA LEU A 35 -11.02 -23.58 6.09
C LEU A 35 -9.56 -24.00 6.38
N GLY A 36 -9.17 -24.09 7.66
CA GLY A 36 -7.82 -24.50 8.06
C GLY A 36 -6.73 -23.71 7.34
N ASP A 37 -5.74 -24.44 6.81
CA ASP A 37 -4.58 -23.85 6.14
C ASP A 37 -4.91 -23.17 4.80
N SER A 38 -6.15 -23.30 4.29
CA SER A 38 -6.58 -22.60 3.08
C SER A 38 -6.94 -21.13 3.30
N LEU A 39 -6.99 -20.67 4.56
CA LEU A 39 -7.32 -19.30 4.94
C LEU A 39 -6.16 -18.62 5.67
N LEU A 40 -5.87 -17.39 5.25
CA LEU A 40 -4.95 -16.47 5.91
C LEU A 40 -5.66 -15.15 6.19
N ILE A 41 -5.64 -14.69 7.44
CA ILE A 41 -6.18 -13.38 7.84
C ILE A 41 -5.01 -12.45 8.20
N LEU A 42 -4.84 -11.37 7.44
CA LEU A 42 -3.80 -10.37 7.63
C LEU A 42 -4.38 -9.11 8.25
N GLY A 43 -3.82 -8.63 9.36
CA GLY A 43 -4.24 -7.41 10.03
C GLY A 43 -3.19 -6.31 9.94
N HIS A 44 -3.59 -5.10 9.54
CA HIS A 44 -2.72 -3.94 9.68
C HIS A 44 -2.68 -3.43 11.14
N HIS A 45 -1.56 -2.84 11.57
CA HIS A 45 -1.39 -2.30 12.93
C HIS A 45 -2.45 -1.28 13.37
N TYR A 46 -3.14 -0.62 12.43
CA TYR A 46 -4.17 0.38 12.73
C TYR A 46 -5.58 -0.21 12.85
N GLN A 47 -5.73 -1.53 12.77
CA GLN A 47 -7.02 -2.18 12.99
C GLN A 47 -7.45 -2.11 14.46
N ARG A 48 -8.77 -2.19 14.66
CA ARG A 48 -9.36 -2.28 16.01
C ARG A 48 -9.02 -3.62 16.65
N ASP A 49 -8.93 -3.68 17.97
CA ASP A 49 -8.65 -4.92 18.71
C ASP A 49 -9.63 -6.06 18.36
N SER A 50 -10.90 -5.72 18.12
CA SER A 50 -11.94 -6.67 17.69
C SER A 50 -11.70 -7.30 16.31
N ILE A 51 -10.78 -6.75 15.51
CA ILE A 51 -10.33 -7.31 14.24
C ILE A 51 -8.98 -8.00 14.43
N VAL A 52 -8.06 -7.38 15.19
CA VAL A 52 -6.72 -7.92 15.45
C VAL A 52 -6.79 -9.29 16.11
N MET A 53 -7.76 -9.54 16.99
CA MET A 53 -7.95 -10.85 17.62
C MET A 53 -8.20 -12.00 16.64
N HIS A 54 -8.57 -11.71 15.39
CA HIS A 54 -8.83 -12.70 14.35
C HIS A 54 -7.66 -12.84 13.35
N ALA A 55 -6.72 -11.91 13.34
CA ALA A 55 -5.58 -11.91 12.42
C ALA A 55 -4.56 -12.99 12.78
N ASP A 56 -4.06 -13.69 11.77
CA ASP A 56 -2.96 -14.65 11.91
C ASP A 56 -1.61 -13.94 11.96
N PHE A 57 -1.49 -12.82 11.24
CA PHE A 57 -0.33 -11.93 11.31
C PHE A 57 -0.75 -10.47 11.40
N LEU A 58 0.02 -9.71 12.18
CA LEU A 58 -0.11 -8.27 12.34
C LEU A 58 1.17 -7.60 11.82
N GLY A 59 1.04 -6.58 10.96
CA GLY A 59 2.21 -5.96 10.33
C GLY A 59 1.94 -4.64 9.63
N ASP A 60 2.99 -4.11 9.00
CA ASP A 60 2.91 -3.00 8.05
C ASP A 60 2.51 -3.48 6.64
N SER A 61 2.20 -2.55 5.74
CA SER A 61 1.70 -2.86 4.39
C SER A 61 2.62 -3.81 3.62
N PHE A 62 3.94 -3.56 3.62
CA PHE A 62 4.88 -4.30 2.78
C PHE A 62 5.13 -5.71 3.32
N MET A 63 5.34 -5.85 4.63
CA MET A 63 5.48 -7.15 5.28
C MET A 63 4.22 -8.01 5.06
N LEU A 64 3.03 -7.42 5.17
CA LEU A 64 1.78 -8.16 4.96
C LEU A 64 1.61 -8.61 3.51
N SER A 65 1.94 -7.76 2.52
CA SER A 65 1.90 -8.18 1.11
C SER A 65 2.92 -9.28 0.79
N GLN A 66 4.13 -9.26 1.38
CA GLN A 66 5.09 -10.36 1.27
C GLN A 66 4.56 -11.65 1.90
N LYS A 67 3.97 -11.56 3.10
CA LYS A 67 3.37 -12.73 3.77
C LYS A 67 2.20 -13.33 2.98
N ALA A 68 1.42 -12.50 2.29
CA ALA A 68 0.38 -12.97 1.39
C ALA A 68 0.99 -13.82 0.26
N ALA A 69 2.01 -13.30 -0.41
CA ALA A 69 2.70 -13.97 -1.52
C ALA A 69 3.44 -15.26 -1.08
N ASP A 70 4.07 -15.25 0.10
CA ASP A 70 4.83 -16.39 0.64
C ASP A 70 3.93 -17.51 1.21
N SER A 71 2.62 -17.29 1.32
CA SER A 71 1.69 -18.25 1.91
C SER A 71 1.12 -19.22 0.88
N ASP A 72 0.89 -20.47 1.27
CA ASP A 72 0.14 -21.46 0.48
C ASP A 72 -1.39 -21.31 0.63
N ALA A 73 -1.87 -20.34 1.41
CA ALA A 73 -3.29 -20.14 1.65
C ALA A 73 -4.00 -19.65 0.38
N LYS A 74 -5.09 -20.33 0.02
CA LYS A 74 -5.92 -19.97 -1.13
C LYS A 74 -6.70 -18.68 -0.93
N TYR A 75 -7.19 -18.44 0.29
CA TYR A 75 -8.03 -17.30 0.62
C TYR A 75 -7.30 -16.37 1.57
N ILE A 76 -7.13 -15.11 1.17
CA ILE A 76 -6.37 -14.12 1.94
C ILE A 76 -7.32 -12.98 2.29
N VAL A 77 -7.72 -12.89 3.55
CA VAL A 77 -8.54 -11.79 4.05
C VAL A 77 -7.63 -10.67 4.54
N PHE A 78 -7.59 -9.57 3.80
CA PHE A 78 -6.73 -8.43 4.10
C PHE A 78 -7.51 -7.38 4.91
N CYS A 79 -7.34 -7.40 6.23
CA CYS A 79 -7.90 -6.41 7.15
C CYS A 79 -7.03 -5.14 7.13
N GLY A 80 -7.18 -4.35 6.08
CA GLY A 80 -6.46 -3.10 5.84
C GLY A 80 -7.29 -2.11 5.03
N VAL A 81 -6.64 -1.39 4.12
CA VAL A 81 -7.25 -0.47 3.16
C VAL A 81 -7.00 -0.93 1.73
N HIS A 82 -7.71 -0.33 0.77
CA HIS A 82 -7.76 -0.74 -0.64
C HIS A 82 -6.39 -1.02 -1.25
N PHE A 83 -5.48 -0.03 -1.23
CA PHE A 83 -4.17 -0.18 -1.86
C PHE A 83 -3.32 -1.31 -1.25
N MET A 84 -3.52 -1.63 0.03
CA MET A 84 -2.77 -2.70 0.69
C MET A 84 -3.22 -4.06 0.17
N ALA A 85 -4.54 -4.23 0.01
CA ALA A 85 -5.13 -5.43 -0.57
C ALA A 85 -4.73 -5.58 -2.05
N GLU A 86 -4.77 -4.50 -2.84
CA GLU A 86 -4.26 -4.50 -4.22
C GLU A 86 -2.79 -4.90 -4.29
N SER A 87 -1.96 -4.39 -3.38
CA SER A 87 -0.53 -4.71 -3.37
C SER A 87 -0.27 -6.17 -2.99
N ALA A 88 -1.09 -6.75 -2.11
CA ALA A 88 -1.04 -8.18 -1.85
C ALA A 88 -1.44 -8.97 -3.10
N ASP A 89 -2.53 -8.57 -3.76
CA ASP A 89 -3.04 -9.21 -4.99
C ASP A 89 -2.01 -9.21 -6.13
N ILE A 90 -1.31 -8.08 -6.32
CA ILE A 90 -0.21 -7.93 -7.31
C ILE A 90 0.93 -8.92 -7.06
N LEU A 91 1.24 -9.24 -5.79
CA LEU A 91 2.37 -10.11 -5.44
C LEU A 91 1.99 -11.58 -5.31
N THR A 92 0.72 -11.88 -5.09
CA THR A 92 0.21 -13.25 -4.97
C THR A 92 0.11 -13.94 -6.34
N SER A 93 -0.04 -15.27 -6.31
CA SER A 93 -0.29 -16.08 -7.50
C SER A 93 -1.76 -16.07 -7.93
N ASP A 94 -2.03 -16.44 -9.18
CA ASP A 94 -3.38 -16.52 -9.76
C ASP A 94 -4.30 -17.51 -9.01
N GLU A 95 -3.73 -18.47 -8.28
CA GLU A 95 -4.47 -19.44 -7.47
C GLU A 95 -4.95 -18.87 -6.13
N GLN A 96 -4.36 -17.77 -5.67
CA GLN A 96 -4.70 -17.10 -4.42
C GLN A 96 -5.76 -16.02 -4.66
N ILE A 97 -6.65 -15.83 -3.69
CA ILE A 97 -7.75 -14.87 -3.77
C ILE A 97 -7.63 -13.91 -2.60
N VAL A 98 -7.28 -12.65 -2.91
CA VAL A 98 -7.24 -11.57 -1.92
C VAL A 98 -8.61 -10.93 -1.77
N MET A 99 -9.07 -10.78 -0.52
CA MET A 99 -10.37 -10.23 -0.17
C MET A 99 -10.22 -9.06 0.80
N LEU A 100 -10.79 -7.92 0.43
CA LEU A 100 -10.94 -6.77 1.32
C LEU A 100 -12.36 -6.77 1.91
N PRO A 101 -12.54 -6.93 3.24
CA PRO A 101 -13.86 -7.02 3.86
C PRO A 101 -14.78 -5.81 3.62
N ASN A 102 -14.18 -4.62 3.38
CA ASN A 102 -14.91 -3.40 3.12
C ASN A 102 -14.22 -2.59 2.03
N LEU A 103 -14.78 -2.60 0.81
CA LEU A 103 -14.26 -1.83 -0.32
C LEU A 103 -14.23 -0.31 -0.10
N ARG A 104 -14.95 0.20 0.91
CA ARG A 104 -14.90 1.64 1.29
C ARG A 104 -13.74 1.98 2.22
N ALA A 105 -12.91 1.00 2.60
CA ALA A 105 -11.71 1.24 3.39
C ALA A 105 -10.63 1.88 2.51
N GLY A 106 -10.72 3.20 2.30
CA GLY A 106 -9.78 3.98 1.51
C GLY A 106 -8.63 4.57 2.33
N CYS A 107 -7.72 5.27 1.64
CA CYS A 107 -6.64 6.03 2.26
C CYS A 107 -6.57 7.41 1.60
N SER A 108 -6.91 8.45 2.34
CA SER A 108 -6.94 9.82 1.82
C SER A 108 -5.59 10.30 1.27
N MET A 109 -4.47 9.70 1.70
CA MET A 109 -3.14 9.99 1.17
C MET A 109 -2.91 9.30 -0.19
N ALA A 110 -3.39 8.05 -0.34
CA ALA A 110 -3.29 7.36 -1.63
C ALA A 110 -4.11 8.08 -2.70
N ASP A 111 -5.26 8.65 -2.31
CA ASP A 111 -6.15 9.41 -3.19
C ASP A 111 -5.62 10.83 -3.53
N MET A 112 -4.45 11.24 -3.02
CA MET A 112 -3.86 12.57 -3.32
C MET A 112 -3.18 12.64 -4.69
N ALA A 113 -2.84 11.51 -5.28
CA ALA A 113 -2.33 11.43 -6.64
C ALA A 113 -3.22 10.48 -7.43
N THR A 114 -3.59 10.88 -8.64
CA THR A 114 -4.27 10.03 -9.61
C THR A 114 -3.32 9.74 -10.77
N LEU A 115 -3.58 8.66 -11.52
CA LEU A 115 -2.80 8.37 -12.72
C LEU A 115 -2.83 9.54 -13.71
N GLU A 116 -4.01 10.13 -13.93
CA GLU A 116 -4.19 11.27 -14.84
C GLU A 116 -3.31 12.47 -14.42
N ASP A 117 -3.31 12.83 -13.14
CA ASP A 117 -2.47 13.93 -12.64
C ASP A 117 -0.97 13.62 -12.78
N VAL A 118 -0.57 12.37 -12.55
CA VAL A 118 0.83 11.94 -12.66
C VAL A 118 1.30 11.92 -14.11
N GLU A 119 0.48 11.44 -15.05
CA GLU A 119 0.79 11.44 -16.49
C GLU A 119 0.99 12.86 -17.01
N VAL A 120 0.08 13.79 -16.67
CA VAL A 120 0.21 15.19 -17.05
C VAL A 120 1.48 15.81 -16.47
N ALA A 121 1.73 15.63 -15.17
CA ALA A 121 2.93 16.17 -14.53
C ALA A 121 4.23 15.56 -15.11
N TRP A 122 4.20 14.29 -15.45
CA TRP A 122 5.32 13.57 -16.06
C TRP A 122 5.69 14.15 -17.43
N GLU A 123 4.70 14.29 -18.32
CA GLU A 123 4.88 14.86 -19.65
C GLU A 123 5.41 16.31 -19.55
N GLU A 124 4.80 17.16 -18.72
CA GLU A 124 5.24 18.54 -18.52
C GLU A 124 6.68 18.63 -18.00
N MET A 125 7.08 17.74 -17.09
CA MET A 125 8.46 17.70 -16.56
C MET A 125 9.46 17.27 -17.63
N LEU A 126 9.15 16.26 -18.43
CA LEU A 126 10.03 15.83 -19.52
C LEU A 126 10.15 16.91 -20.60
N GLU A 127 9.06 17.57 -20.99
CA GLU A 127 9.08 18.64 -21.99
C GLU A 127 9.80 19.91 -21.52
N SER A 128 9.73 20.23 -20.23
CA SER A 128 10.33 21.44 -19.66
C SER A 128 11.78 21.26 -19.19
N THR A 129 12.31 20.04 -19.26
CA THR A 129 13.68 19.70 -18.85
C THR A 129 14.44 19.01 -20.00
N GLU A 130 15.73 18.73 -19.78
CA GLU A 130 16.54 17.90 -20.69
C GLU A 130 16.57 16.43 -20.22
N LEU A 131 15.67 16.04 -19.32
CA LEU A 131 15.59 14.68 -18.80
C LEU A 131 14.93 13.75 -19.80
N MET A 132 15.42 12.52 -19.85
CA MET A 132 14.85 11.44 -20.65
C MET A 132 13.88 10.59 -19.82
N ASP A 133 12.99 9.88 -20.51
CA ASP A 133 12.13 8.88 -19.90
C ASP A 133 12.83 7.51 -19.89
N PRO A 134 12.95 6.83 -18.74
CA PRO A 134 13.52 5.49 -18.68
C PRO A 134 12.76 4.47 -19.53
N ILE A 135 11.47 4.69 -19.84
CA ILE A 135 10.66 3.75 -20.64
C ILE A 135 11.23 3.53 -22.05
N ASP A 136 12.03 4.47 -22.56
CA ASP A 136 12.64 4.39 -23.89
C ASP A 136 13.90 3.49 -23.92
N LYS A 137 14.39 3.04 -22.76
CA LYS A 137 15.52 2.10 -22.67
C LYS A 137 15.07 0.68 -22.99
N GLU A 138 16.00 -0.16 -23.44
CA GLU A 138 15.74 -1.61 -23.59
C GLU A 138 15.30 -2.23 -22.26
N ASN A 139 15.92 -1.82 -21.15
CA ASN A 139 15.47 -2.10 -19.81
C ASN A 139 15.32 -0.80 -19.00
N PRO A 140 14.07 -0.37 -18.70
CA PRO A 140 13.82 0.87 -17.97
C PRO A 140 14.51 0.96 -16.60
N ALA A 141 14.81 -0.16 -15.95
CA ALA A 141 15.45 -0.19 -14.64
C ALA A 141 16.99 -0.16 -14.68
N ASP A 142 17.62 -0.08 -15.85
CA ASP A 142 19.09 0.00 -15.96
C ASP A 142 19.64 1.36 -15.52
N LEU A 143 20.93 1.39 -15.14
CA LEU A 143 21.64 2.63 -14.78
C LEU A 143 21.79 3.55 -16.00
N ALA A 144 21.79 4.86 -15.77
CA ALA A 144 22.12 5.85 -16.79
C ALA A 144 23.56 5.64 -17.31
N MET A 145 23.74 5.73 -18.63
CA MET A 145 25.07 5.76 -19.24
C MET A 145 25.70 7.16 -19.13
N GLU A 146 26.98 7.26 -19.46
CA GLU A 146 27.69 8.53 -19.42
C GLU A 146 27.05 9.56 -20.38
N GLY A 147 26.65 10.71 -19.82
CA GLY A 147 25.97 11.78 -20.55
C GLY A 147 24.44 11.68 -20.57
N GLU A 148 23.87 10.62 -20.02
CA GLU A 148 22.42 10.46 -19.89
C GLU A 148 21.92 11.03 -18.57
N SER A 149 20.68 11.52 -18.55
CA SER A 149 20.01 12.02 -17.35
C SER A 149 18.52 11.75 -17.48
N TYR A 150 17.95 11.04 -16.52
CA TYR A 150 16.57 10.57 -16.56
C TYR A 150 15.73 11.17 -15.44
N LEU A 151 14.43 11.28 -15.69
CA LEU A 151 13.43 11.42 -14.64
C LEU A 151 13.03 10.00 -14.19
N VAL A 152 13.20 9.66 -12.92
CA VAL A 152 12.83 8.33 -12.38
C VAL A 152 11.64 8.48 -11.43
N PRO A 153 10.52 7.77 -11.62
CA PRO A 153 9.39 7.88 -10.71
C PRO A 153 9.58 6.98 -9.49
N VAL A 154 9.24 7.48 -8.31
CA VAL A 154 9.16 6.70 -7.09
C VAL A 154 7.81 6.97 -6.45
N THR A 155 7.04 5.92 -6.19
CA THR A 155 5.77 6.05 -5.48
C THR A 155 5.84 5.44 -4.10
N TYR A 156 5.25 6.12 -3.12
CA TYR A 156 5.02 5.54 -1.81
C TYR A 156 3.97 4.43 -1.92
N MET A 157 4.09 3.40 -1.08
CA MET A 157 3.19 2.23 -1.03
C MET A 157 1.71 2.63 -0.97
N ASN A 158 1.42 3.76 -0.32
CA ASN A 158 0.12 4.40 -0.26
C ASN A 158 -0.21 5.07 -1.61
N SER A 159 -0.47 4.25 -2.62
CA SER A 159 -0.81 4.63 -4.00
C SER A 159 -1.69 3.53 -4.60
N SER A 160 -2.47 3.82 -5.62
CA SER A 160 -3.27 2.83 -6.35
C SER A 160 -2.41 1.87 -7.18
N ALA A 161 -2.98 0.74 -7.58
CA ALA A 161 -2.31 -0.24 -8.43
C ALA A 161 -1.86 0.31 -9.79
N ASP A 162 -2.66 1.19 -10.41
CA ASP A 162 -2.35 1.83 -11.69
C ASP A 162 -1.14 2.76 -11.62
N LEU A 163 -0.96 3.50 -10.51
CA LEU A 163 0.23 4.29 -10.24
C LEU A 163 1.48 3.41 -10.05
N LYS A 164 1.35 2.25 -9.42
CA LYS A 164 2.46 1.28 -9.28
C LYS A 164 2.87 0.71 -10.63
N ASP A 165 1.91 0.43 -11.49
CA ASP A 165 2.13 -0.03 -12.86
C ASP A 165 2.80 1.05 -13.72
N PHE A 166 2.33 2.31 -13.66
CA PHE A 166 3.01 3.45 -14.27
C PHE A 166 4.49 3.52 -13.82
N VAL A 167 4.73 3.53 -12.52
CA VAL A 167 6.08 3.59 -11.95
C VAL A 167 6.95 2.44 -12.46
N GLY A 168 6.42 1.22 -12.51
CA GLY A 168 7.14 0.05 -13.00
C GLY A 168 7.53 0.15 -14.48
N ARG A 169 6.63 0.63 -15.35
CA ARG A 169 6.90 0.81 -16.78
C ARG A 169 7.98 1.87 -17.03
N HIS A 170 7.96 2.94 -16.25
CA HIS A 170 8.91 4.05 -16.33
C HIS A 170 10.21 3.80 -15.53
N GLY A 171 10.56 2.54 -15.27
CA GLY A 171 11.84 2.17 -14.64
C GLY A 171 11.99 2.56 -13.17
N GLY A 172 10.88 2.94 -12.54
CA GLY A 172 10.78 3.36 -11.16
C GLY A 172 10.59 2.22 -10.17
N ILE A 173 10.27 2.59 -8.93
CA ILE A 173 10.09 1.63 -7.84
C ILE A 173 9.11 2.13 -6.77
N VAL A 174 8.45 1.19 -6.08
CA VAL A 174 7.57 1.47 -4.93
C VAL A 174 8.39 1.45 -3.64
N CYS A 175 8.17 2.41 -2.74
CA CYS A 175 8.83 2.45 -1.43
C CYS A 175 7.84 2.40 -0.26
N THR A 176 8.34 2.06 0.92
CA THR A 176 7.71 2.32 2.22
C THR A 176 8.49 3.38 2.98
N SER A 177 7.98 3.86 4.11
CA SER A 177 8.73 4.75 5.00
C SER A 177 9.99 4.08 5.58
N SER A 178 9.99 2.75 5.70
CA SER A 178 11.11 1.99 6.25
C SER A 178 12.26 1.77 5.27
N ASN A 179 12.04 1.92 3.95
CA ASN A 179 13.08 1.72 2.93
C ASN A 179 13.28 2.92 1.99
N ALA A 180 12.59 4.04 2.23
CA ALA A 180 12.59 5.21 1.34
C ALA A 180 14.00 5.73 1.02
N GLU A 181 14.91 5.76 1.99
CA GLU A 181 16.27 6.28 1.81
C GLU A 181 17.07 5.44 0.80
N GLY A 182 17.07 4.12 0.97
CA GLY A 182 17.72 3.20 0.04
C GLY A 182 17.07 3.21 -1.35
N VAL A 183 15.75 3.37 -1.41
CA VAL A 183 15.01 3.48 -2.68
C VAL A 183 15.34 4.78 -3.41
N LEU A 184 15.41 5.91 -2.72
CA LEU A 184 15.77 7.20 -3.33
C LEU A 184 17.22 7.17 -3.84
N GLN A 185 18.17 6.62 -3.07
CA GLN A 185 19.54 6.43 -3.54
C GLN A 185 19.58 5.56 -4.80
N TRP A 186 18.87 4.43 -4.79
CA TRP A 186 18.74 3.53 -5.94
C TRP A 186 18.17 4.23 -7.18
N ALA A 187 17.23 5.16 -6.99
CA ALA A 187 16.59 5.92 -8.05
C ALA A 187 17.52 7.01 -8.60
N PHE A 188 18.23 7.75 -7.74
CA PHE A 188 19.22 8.74 -8.18
C PHE A 188 20.40 8.12 -8.93
N ASP A 189 20.88 6.94 -8.51
CA ASP A 189 21.92 6.21 -9.24
C ASP A 189 21.50 5.87 -10.68
N ARG A 190 20.21 5.57 -10.88
CA ARG A 190 19.60 5.29 -12.21
C ARG A 190 19.28 6.54 -12.99
N ALA A 191 18.94 7.62 -12.31
CA ALA A 191 18.66 8.91 -12.91
C ALA A 191 19.94 9.51 -13.53
N GLY A 192 21.11 9.21 -12.96
CA GLY A 192 22.40 9.74 -13.39
C GLY A 192 22.73 11.09 -12.72
N PRO A 193 23.95 11.63 -12.92
CA PRO A 193 24.46 12.77 -12.16
C PRO A 193 23.63 14.06 -12.28
N ASN A 194 22.94 14.28 -13.41
CA ASN A 194 22.02 15.41 -13.60
C ASN A 194 20.56 14.95 -13.73
N GLY A 195 20.26 13.71 -13.34
CA GLY A 195 18.90 13.18 -13.31
C GLY A 195 18.08 13.70 -12.14
N ALA A 196 16.79 13.36 -12.14
CA ALA A 196 15.86 13.72 -11.08
C ALA A 196 14.93 12.57 -10.70
N VAL A 197 14.31 12.68 -9.53
CA VAL A 197 13.30 11.73 -9.05
C VAL A 197 11.97 12.45 -8.85
N LEU A 198 10.90 11.92 -9.43
CA LEU A 198 9.53 12.33 -9.13
C LEU A 198 8.98 11.44 -8.02
N PHE A 199 8.80 12.00 -6.82
CA PHE A 199 8.28 11.28 -5.66
C PHE A 199 6.84 11.68 -5.34
N PHE A 200 5.95 10.70 -5.16
CA PHE A 200 4.53 10.93 -4.86
C PHE A 200 3.90 9.78 -4.04
N PRO A 201 2.72 9.98 -3.40
CA PRO A 201 2.04 11.27 -3.20
C PRO A 201 2.55 12.05 -1.99
N ASP A 202 3.32 11.44 -1.08
CA ASP A 202 3.77 12.09 0.15
C ASP A 202 5.01 12.97 -0.08
N GLN A 203 4.78 14.28 -0.28
CA GLN A 203 5.86 15.26 -0.45
C GLN A 203 6.82 15.35 0.73
N HIS A 204 6.38 15.01 1.96
CA HIS A 204 7.22 15.12 3.15
C HIS A 204 8.15 13.92 3.26
N LEU A 205 7.65 12.72 2.98
CA LEU A 205 8.50 11.55 2.87
C LEU A 205 9.55 11.74 1.78
N GLY A 206 9.15 12.21 0.59
CA GLY A 206 10.08 12.46 -0.51
C GLY A 206 11.15 13.50 -0.16
N ARG A 207 10.76 14.68 0.34
CA ARG A 207 11.68 15.79 0.64
C ARG A 207 12.59 15.58 1.84
N ASN A 208 12.15 14.82 2.84
CA ASN A 208 12.92 14.65 4.08
C ASN A 208 13.85 13.44 4.05
N THR A 209 13.75 12.58 3.04
CA THR A 209 14.52 11.35 2.92
C THR A 209 15.66 11.48 1.89
N GLY A 210 15.45 12.25 0.82
CA GLY A 210 16.39 12.46 -0.28
C GLY A 210 17.21 13.75 -0.17
#